data_AF-A0A932JG05-F1
#
_entry.id   AF-A0A932JG05-F1
#
_cell.length_a   1.000
_cell.length_b   1.000
_cell.length_c   1.000
_cell.angle_alpha   90.00
_cell.angle_beta   90.00
_cell.angle_gamma   90.00
#
_symmetry.space_group_name_H-M   'P 1'
#
loop_
_entity.id
_entity.type
_entity.pdbx_description
1 polymer ?
#
loop_
_entity_poly.entity_id
_entity_poly.type
_entity_poly.pdbx_seq_one_letter_code
_entity_poly.pdbx_strand_id
1 'polypeptide(L)'
;MQKIPTATLFIITTYSVFGQAPIDSIKAIIKQEVANKRSKSIIVGIVDSTGRQIISAGVMSDKNPIHPDENTIYEIGSITKTFTGLLLAEMSFKKELNYNDPISKFLPKTVKTPVRNGKEITLLNLAVNRSGLPRKPFNLDPKN
;
A
#
# COMPACT_ATOMS: atom_id res chain seq x y z
N MET A 1 36.82 -24.28 -58.40
CA MET A 1 35.97 -23.12 -58.08
C MET A 1 35.45 -23.28 -56.67
N GLN A 2 35.93 -22.46 -55.73
CA GLN A 2 35.71 -22.61 -54.29
C GLN A 2 34.51 -21.75 -53.87
N LYS A 3 33.49 -22.35 -53.27
CA LYS A 3 32.28 -21.66 -52.81
C LYS A 3 32.59 -20.89 -51.52
N ILE A 4 32.41 -19.57 -51.53
CA ILE A 4 32.47 -18.73 -50.33
C ILE A 4 31.06 -18.73 -49.71
N PRO A 5 30.87 -19.07 -48.43
CA PRO A 5 29.55 -18.99 -47.82
C PRO A 5 29.28 -17.54 -47.37
N THR A 6 28.16 -16.99 -47.82
CA THR A 6 27.65 -15.69 -47.38
C THR A 6 27.15 -15.81 -45.95
N ALA A 7 27.84 -15.18 -44.99
CA ALA A 7 27.37 -15.09 -43.60
C ALA A 7 26.48 -13.86 -43.45
N THR A 8 25.17 -14.07 -43.30
CA THR A 8 24.21 -13.01 -42.99
C THR A 8 24.26 -12.70 -41.50
N LEU A 9 24.72 -11.51 -41.15
CA LEU A 9 24.75 -11.00 -39.77
C LEU A 9 23.38 -10.40 -39.40
N PHE A 10 22.67 -11.02 -38.44
CA PHE A 10 21.47 -10.44 -37.84
C PHE A 10 21.86 -9.70 -36.56
N ILE A 11 21.73 -8.37 -36.56
CA ILE A 11 21.83 -7.54 -35.35
C ILE A 11 20.41 -7.41 -34.79
N ILE A 12 20.13 -8.12 -33.70
CA ILE A 12 18.89 -7.96 -32.93
C ILE A 12 19.15 -6.90 -31.86
N THR A 13 18.76 -5.66 -32.12
CA THR A 13 18.70 -4.61 -31.09
C THR A 13 17.44 -4.78 -30.26
N THR A 14 17.59 -5.24 -29.02
CA THR A 14 16.51 -5.22 -28.03
C THR A 14 16.37 -3.81 -27.46
N TYR A 15 15.26 -3.13 -27.75
CA TYR A 15 14.90 -1.91 -27.02
C TYR A 15 14.18 -2.30 -25.73
N SER A 16 14.85 -2.15 -24.59
CA SER A 16 14.17 -2.18 -23.29
C SER A 16 13.39 -0.88 -23.12
N VAL A 17 12.10 -0.90 -23.42
CA VAL A 17 11.20 0.19 -23.03
C VAL A 17 10.87 0.00 -21.56
N PHE A 18 11.48 0.81 -20.69
CA PHE A 18 11.04 0.92 -19.30
C PHE A 18 9.65 1.58 -19.29
N GLY A 19 8.62 0.79 -18.95
CA GLY A 19 7.21 1.21 -18.95
C GLY A 19 6.80 2.17 -17.82
N GLN A 20 7.74 2.90 -17.23
CA GLN A 20 7.43 3.90 -16.22
C GLN A 20 6.99 5.20 -16.92
N ALA A 21 5.87 5.79 -16.49
CA ALA A 21 5.52 7.13 -16.94
C ALA A 21 6.71 8.07 -16.65
N PRO A 22 7.16 8.89 -17.63
CA PRO A 22 8.22 9.85 -17.39
C PRO A 22 7.90 10.69 -16.15
N ILE A 23 8.89 10.89 -15.29
CA ILE A 23 8.77 11.68 -14.05
C ILE A 23 8.12 13.05 -14.31
N ASP A 24 8.39 13.64 -15.48
CA ASP A 24 7.82 14.91 -15.87
C ASP A 24 6.31 14.83 -16.16
N SER A 25 5.82 13.69 -16.66
CA SER A 25 4.38 13.42 -16.77
C SER A 25 3.72 13.34 -15.40
N ILE A 26 4.37 12.68 -14.42
CA ILE A 26 3.86 12.61 -13.04
C ILE A 26 3.81 14.01 -12.41
N LYS A 27 4.87 14.82 -12.57
CA LYS A 27 4.90 16.23 -12.14
C LYS A 27 3.75 17.04 -12.75
N ALA A 28 3.49 16.88 -14.04
CA ALA A 28 2.42 17.58 -14.73
C ALA A 28 1.04 17.20 -14.18
N ILE A 29 0.79 15.90 -13.98
CA ILE A 29 -0.47 15.38 -13.43
C ILE A 29 -0.71 15.95 -12.04
N ILE A 30 0.25 15.84 -11.10
CA ILE A 30 0.01 16.30 -9.73
C ILE A 30 -0.16 17.82 -9.64
N LYS A 31 0.53 18.59 -10.49
CA LYS A 31 0.33 20.05 -10.59
C LYS A 31 -1.07 20.38 -11.09
N GLN A 32 -1.55 19.64 -12.09
CA GLN A 32 -2.90 19.81 -12.62
C GLN A 32 -3.97 19.46 -11.58
N GLU A 33 -3.79 18.39 -10.81
CA GLU A 33 -4.72 18.00 -9.73
C GLU A 33 -4.83 19.07 -8.64
N VAL A 34 -3.70 19.68 -8.26
CA VAL A 34 -3.67 20.82 -7.33
C VAL A 34 -4.33 22.05 -7.94
N ALA A 35 -4.02 22.40 -9.20
CA ALA A 35 -4.64 23.52 -9.90
C ALA A 35 -6.17 23.37 -10.02
N ASN A 36 -6.64 22.13 -10.23
CA ASN A 36 -8.05 21.76 -10.27
C ASN A 36 -8.71 21.71 -8.88
N LYS A 37 -7.97 22.03 -7.81
CA LYS A 37 -8.44 22.01 -6.42
C LYS A 37 -8.97 20.65 -5.94
N ARG A 38 -8.54 19.55 -6.57
CA ARG A 38 -8.88 18.18 -6.15
C ARG A 38 -8.12 17.74 -4.91
N SER A 39 -6.97 18.36 -4.65
CA SER A 39 -6.19 18.23 -3.43
C SER A 39 -5.39 19.51 -3.20
N LYS A 40 -5.20 19.91 -1.94
CA LYS A 40 -4.36 21.08 -1.61
C LYS A 40 -2.87 20.79 -1.78
N SER A 41 -2.48 19.55 -1.52
CA SER A 41 -1.11 19.09 -1.49
C SER A 41 -1.05 17.65 -1.95
N ILE A 42 -0.05 17.31 -2.77
CA ILE A 42 0.21 15.95 -3.24
C ILE A 42 1.70 15.69 -3.14
N ILE A 43 2.07 14.52 -2.62
CA ILE A 43 3.43 13.99 -2.65
C ILE A 43 3.42 12.60 -3.27
N VAL A 44 4.39 12.32 -4.13
CA VAL A 44 4.60 11.03 -4.80
C VAL A 44 6.03 10.59 -4.54
N GLY A 45 6.17 9.43 -3.90
CA GLY A 45 7.45 8.74 -3.78
C GLY A 45 7.53 7.59 -4.78
N ILE A 46 8.61 7.56 -5.57
CA ILE A 46 8.92 6.49 -6.51
C ILE A 46 10.18 5.80 -5.99
N VAL A 47 10.12 4.48 -5.84
CA VAL A 47 11.25 3.65 -5.42
C VAL A 47 11.43 2.53 -6.43
N ASP A 48 12.59 2.48 -7.07
CA ASP A 48 12.94 1.45 -8.05
C ASP A 48 14.44 1.09 -7.93
N SER A 49 14.97 0.34 -8.91
CA SER A 49 16.38 -0.08 -8.93
C SER A 49 17.38 1.07 -9.07
N THR A 50 16.95 2.25 -9.53
CA THR A 50 17.77 3.45 -9.68
C THR A 50 17.81 4.30 -8.40
N GLY A 51 16.90 4.04 -7.46
CA GLY A 51 16.85 4.68 -6.16
C GLY A 51 15.47 5.25 -5.83
N ARG A 52 15.47 6.32 -5.03
CA ARG A 52 14.25 7.00 -4.56
C ARG A 52 14.13 8.37 -5.18
N GLN A 53 12.95 8.70 -5.69
CA GLN A 53 12.60 10.03 -6.17
C GLN A 53 11.35 10.54 -5.47
N ILE A 54 11.36 11.81 -5.08
CA ILE A 54 10.24 12.48 -4.42
C ILE A 54 9.79 13.64 -5.31
N ILE A 55 8.49 13.69 -5.56
CA ILE A 55 7.86 14.71 -6.38
C ILE A 55 6.68 15.25 -5.58
N SER A 56 6.55 16.57 -5.47
CA SER A 56 5.47 17.18 -4.72
C SER A 56 4.88 18.41 -5.42
N ALA A 57 3.64 18.74 -5.08
CA ALA A 57 2.93 19.90 -5.59
C ALA A 57 1.92 20.43 -4.55
N GLY A 58 1.64 21.73 -4.63
CA GLY A 58 0.67 22.40 -3.76
C GLY A 58 1.25 22.85 -2.43
N VAL A 59 0.37 23.09 -1.45
CA VAL A 59 0.70 23.62 -0.13
C VAL A 59 -0.13 22.95 0.96
N MET A 60 0.43 22.85 2.17
CA MET A 60 -0.20 22.14 3.29
C MET A 60 -1.49 22.79 3.78
N SER A 61 -1.60 24.12 3.76
CA SER A 61 -2.82 24.83 4.14
C SER A 61 -2.83 26.25 3.59
N ASP A 62 -4.02 26.88 3.55
CA ASP A 62 -4.14 28.28 3.12
C ASP A 62 -3.56 29.25 4.17
N LYS A 63 -3.60 28.86 5.45
CA LYS A 63 -3.08 29.67 6.57
C LYS A 63 -1.57 29.59 6.71
N ASN A 64 -0.98 28.47 6.29
CA ASN A 64 0.45 28.20 6.34
C ASN A 64 0.85 27.47 5.05
N PRO A 65 1.17 28.22 3.97
CA PRO A 65 1.37 27.68 2.63
C PRO A 65 2.77 27.06 2.46
N ILE A 66 3.11 26.11 3.34
CA ILE A 66 4.36 25.33 3.25
C ILE A 66 4.22 24.32 2.12
N HIS A 67 5.22 24.25 1.23
CA HIS A 67 5.30 23.20 0.24
C HIS A 67 5.66 21.86 0.90
N PRO A 68 4.94 20.77 0.58
CA PRO A 68 5.25 19.45 1.13
C PRO A 68 6.63 18.94 0.68
N ASP A 69 7.30 18.28 1.60
CA ASP A 69 8.57 17.57 1.41
C ASP A 69 8.44 16.10 1.84
N GLU A 70 9.52 15.33 1.75
CA GLU A 70 9.56 13.92 2.13
C GLU A 70 9.30 13.64 3.62
N ASN A 71 9.34 14.66 4.48
CA ASN A 71 9.11 14.54 5.91
C ASN A 71 7.68 14.97 6.31
N THR A 72 6.90 15.42 5.34
CA THR A 72 5.54 15.88 5.55
C THR A 72 4.61 14.71 5.90
N ILE A 73 3.89 14.85 7.02
CA ILE A 73 3.02 13.80 7.55
C ILE A 73 1.60 13.95 7.01
N TYR A 74 1.04 12.85 6.51
CA TYR A 74 -0.35 12.73 6.06
C TYR A 74 -1.10 11.64 6.82
N GLU A 75 -2.41 11.83 7.01
CA GLU A 75 -3.31 10.73 7.40
C GLU A 75 -3.48 9.79 6.20
N ILE A 76 -3.15 8.51 6.39
CA ILE A 76 -3.15 7.51 5.31
C ILE A 76 -4.32 6.51 5.41
N GLY A 77 -5.20 6.69 6.41
CA GLY A 77 -6.38 5.87 6.62
C GLY A 77 -6.12 4.37 6.55
N SER A 78 -6.80 3.68 5.63
CA SER A 78 -6.74 2.22 5.53
C SER A 78 -5.42 1.66 4.99
N ILE A 79 -4.51 2.50 4.48
CA ILE A 79 -3.16 2.05 4.12
C ILE A 79 -2.42 1.48 5.36
N THR A 80 -2.76 1.97 6.57
CA THR A 80 -2.25 1.43 7.84
C THR A 80 -2.43 -0.08 7.98
N LYS A 81 -3.47 -0.68 7.38
CA LYS A 81 -3.72 -2.13 7.45
C LYS A 81 -2.60 -2.96 6.82
N THR A 82 -1.91 -2.44 5.81
CA THR A 82 -0.75 -3.10 5.20
C THR A 82 0.38 -3.27 6.21
N PHE A 83 0.66 -2.23 7.00
CA PHE A 83 1.69 -2.29 8.04
C PHE A 83 1.27 -3.22 9.19
N THR A 84 0.01 -3.17 9.63
CA THR A 84 -0.50 -4.11 10.63
C THR A 84 -0.43 -5.56 10.15
N GLY A 85 -0.75 -5.81 8.88
CA GLY A 85 -0.62 -7.14 8.27
C GLY A 85 0.83 -7.61 8.19
N LEU A 86 1.77 -6.70 7.89
CA LEU A 86 3.21 -7.00 7.91
C LEU A 86 3.69 -7.42 9.30
N LEU A 87 3.26 -6.72 10.36
CA LEU A 87 3.60 -7.09 11.74
C LEU A 87 3.05 -8.48 12.09
N LEU A 88 1.79 -8.77 11.73
CA LEU A 88 1.22 -10.11 11.92
C LEU A 88 2.04 -11.18 11.19
N ALA A 89 2.50 -10.89 9.98
CA ALA A 89 3.32 -11.82 9.20
C ALA A 89 4.69 -12.05 9.82
N GLU A 90 5.34 -10.99 10.31
CA GLU A 90 6.61 -11.08 11.02
C GLU A 90 6.49 -11.91 12.31
N MET A 91 5.46 -11.67 13.12
CA MET A 91 5.22 -12.44 14.35
C MET A 91 4.96 -13.92 14.06
N SER A 92 4.22 -14.22 12.98
CA SER A 92 4.01 -15.60 12.56
C SER A 92 5.30 -16.25 12.06
N PHE A 93 6.13 -15.52 11.31
CA PHE A 93 7.44 -15.99 10.86
C PHE A 93 8.38 -16.30 12.04
N LYS A 94 8.37 -15.45 13.08
CA LYS A 94 9.08 -15.65 14.34
C LYS A 94 8.47 -16.73 15.24
N LYS A 95 7.37 -17.36 14.82
CA LYS A 95 6.63 -18.40 15.56
C LYS A 95 6.06 -17.92 16.90
N GLU A 96 5.83 -16.61 17.05
CA GLU A 96 5.20 -16.03 18.25
C GLU A 96 3.68 -16.33 18.28
N LEU A 97 3.09 -16.50 17.10
CA LEU A 97 1.69 -16.90 16.89
C LEU A 97 1.54 -17.69 15.59
N ASN A 98 0.36 -18.29 15.38
CA ASN A 98 -0.02 -18.88 14.11
C ASN A 98 -1.21 -18.13 13.51
N TYR A 99 -1.25 -17.92 12.18
CA TYR A 99 -2.41 -17.29 11.53
C TYR A 99 -3.74 -18.01 11.79
N ASN A 100 -3.69 -19.32 12.03
CA ASN A 100 -4.86 -20.14 12.33
C ASN A 100 -5.22 -20.15 13.82
N ASP A 101 -4.46 -19.46 14.68
CA ASP A 101 -4.86 -19.30 16.07
C ASP A 101 -6.23 -18.58 16.13
N PRO A 102 -7.17 -19.07 16.95
CA PRO A 102 -8.44 -18.38 17.15
C PRO A 102 -8.20 -17.08 17.93
N ILE A 103 -8.94 -16.03 17.60
CA ILE A 103 -8.78 -14.72 18.26
C ILE A 103 -9.11 -14.78 19.75
N SER A 104 -9.91 -15.75 20.18
CA SER A 104 -10.26 -16.03 21.57
C SER A 104 -9.04 -16.30 22.44
N LYS A 105 -7.95 -16.84 21.87
CA LYS A 105 -6.65 -17.06 22.55
C LYS A 105 -6.00 -15.76 23.03
N PHE A 106 -6.27 -14.64 22.37
CA PHE A 106 -5.61 -13.34 22.62
C PHE A 106 -6.53 -12.32 23.30
N LEU A 107 -7.73 -12.74 23.68
CA LEU A 107 -8.72 -11.89 24.34
C LEU A 107 -8.90 -12.30 25.82
N PRO A 108 -9.36 -11.39 26.69
CA PRO A 108 -9.73 -11.76 28.04
C PRO A 108 -10.77 -12.88 28.06
N LYS A 109 -10.69 -13.80 29.03
CA LYS A 109 -11.63 -14.94 29.18
C LYS A 109 -13.10 -14.51 29.30
N THR A 110 -13.36 -13.26 29.67
CA THR A 110 -14.71 -12.68 29.76
C THR A 110 -15.32 -12.34 28.40
N VAL A 111 -14.52 -12.27 27.34
CA VAL A 111 -14.97 -11.92 25.99
C VAL A 111 -15.38 -13.19 25.25
N LYS A 112 -16.65 -13.25 24.81
CA LYS A 112 -17.16 -14.31 23.95
C LYS A 112 -17.03 -13.91 22.48
N THR A 113 -16.30 -14.69 21.71
CA THR A 113 -16.12 -14.47 20.27
C THR A 113 -17.21 -15.20 19.47
N PRO A 114 -17.73 -14.62 18.38
CA PRO A 114 -18.69 -15.31 17.51
C PRO A 114 -18.12 -16.61 16.93
N VAL A 115 -18.99 -17.62 16.79
CA VAL A 115 -18.69 -18.91 16.16
C VAL A 115 -19.76 -19.19 15.13
N ARG A 116 -19.37 -19.64 13.92
CA ARG A 116 -20.30 -20.01 12.85
C ARG A 116 -20.01 -21.41 12.37
N ASN A 117 -21.01 -22.30 12.44
CA ASN A 117 -20.89 -23.71 12.03
C ASN A 117 -19.69 -24.43 12.69
N GLY A 118 -19.49 -24.19 13.98
CA GLY A 118 -18.37 -24.75 14.75
C GLY A 118 -16.99 -24.16 14.43
N LYS A 119 -16.90 -23.12 13.59
CA LYS A 119 -15.63 -22.45 13.25
C LYS A 119 -15.48 -21.13 14.01
N GLU A 120 -14.38 -21.00 14.74
CA GLU A 120 -13.95 -19.75 15.38
C GLU A 120 -13.32 -18.79 14.37
N ILE A 121 -13.35 -17.49 14.70
CA ILE A 121 -12.62 -16.47 13.94
C ILE A 121 -11.13 -16.60 14.25
N THR A 122 -10.31 -16.71 13.22
CA THR A 122 -8.84 -16.73 13.34
C THR A 122 -8.19 -15.38 13.05
N LEU A 123 -6.91 -15.23 13.41
CA LEU A 123 -6.11 -14.06 13.02
C LEU A 123 -6.09 -13.87 11.49
N LEU A 124 -6.01 -14.96 10.72
CA LEU A 124 -6.10 -14.89 9.26
C LEU A 124 -7.43 -14.29 8.81
N ASN A 125 -8.55 -14.69 9.41
CA ASN A 125 -9.86 -14.16 9.04
C ASN A 125 -9.93 -12.64 9.23
N LEU A 126 -9.31 -12.09 10.28
CA LEU A 126 -9.20 -10.64 10.46
C LEU A 126 -8.33 -10.01 9.36
N ALA A 127 -7.14 -10.55 9.12
CA ALA A 127 -6.18 -10.00 8.16
C ALA A 127 -6.72 -9.92 6.72
N VAL A 128 -7.54 -10.90 6.30
CA VAL A 128 -8.12 -10.93 4.94
C VAL A 128 -9.57 -10.48 4.88
N ASN A 129 -10.09 -9.79 5.91
CA ASN A 129 -11.46 -9.26 5.98
C ASN A 129 -12.56 -10.33 5.75
N ARG A 130 -12.38 -11.53 6.32
CA ARG A 130 -13.32 -12.67 6.24
C ARG A 130 -13.87 -13.12 7.59
N SER A 131 -13.70 -12.32 8.64
CA SER A 131 -14.22 -12.62 9.98
C SER A 131 -15.74 -12.52 10.10
N GLY A 132 -16.39 -11.79 9.19
CA GLY A 132 -17.83 -11.50 9.27
C GLY A 132 -18.20 -10.49 10.36
N LEU A 133 -17.22 -9.86 11.02
CA LEU A 133 -17.47 -8.78 11.97
C LEU A 133 -17.97 -7.53 11.23
N PRO A 134 -18.91 -6.76 11.82
CA PRO A 134 -19.36 -5.51 11.23
C PRO A 134 -18.25 -4.47 11.29
N ARG A 135 -18.31 -3.47 10.41
CA ARG A 135 -17.36 -2.34 10.40
C ARG A 135 -17.34 -1.58 11.75
N LYS A 136 -18.50 -1.46 12.39
CA LYS A 136 -18.66 -0.87 13.71
C LYS A 136 -19.53 -1.78 14.58
N PRO A 137 -19.19 -1.98 15.87
CA PRO A 137 -20.10 -2.59 16.83
C PRO A 137 -21.47 -1.91 16.85
N PHE A 138 -22.54 -2.69 16.99
CA PHE A 138 -23.92 -2.17 17.03
C PHE A 138 -24.23 -1.36 18.29
N ASN A 139 -23.44 -1.52 19.34
CA ASN A 139 -23.56 -0.80 20.61
C ASN A 139 -22.63 0.41 20.71
N LEU A 140 -22.00 0.83 19.60
CA LEU A 140 -21.37 2.14 19.49
C LEU A 140 -22.41 3.16 19.02
N ASP A 141 -23.33 3.53 19.90
CA ASP A 141 -24.05 4.80 19.74
C ASP A 141 -23.11 5.93 20.18
N PRO A 142 -22.87 6.95 19.34
CA PRO A 142 -22.31 8.19 19.85
C PRO A 142 -23.31 8.76 20.85
N LYS A 143 -22.93 8.87 22.11
CA LYS A 143 -23.60 9.81 23.03
C LYS A 143 -23.24 11.22 22.57
N ASN A 144 -23.90 11.73 21.53
CA ASN A 144 -23.90 13.14 21.17
C ASN A 144 -25.34 13.54 20.86
#